data_AF-A0A317KYA2-F1
#
_entry.id   AF-A0A317KYA2-F1
#
_cell.length_a   1.000
_cell.length_b   1.000
_cell.length_c   1.000
_cell.angle_alpha   90.00
_cell.angle_beta   90.00
_cell.angle_gamma   90.00
#
_symmetry.space_group_name_H-M   'P 1'
#
loop_
_entity.id
_entity.type
_entity.pdbx_description
1 polymer ?
#
loop_
_entity_poly.entity_id
_entity_poly.type
_entity_poly.pdbx_seq_one_letter_code
_entity_poly.pdbx_strand_id
1 'polypeptide(L)' 'MVINITSVNMRYAEGALESVQVHFNGHNEERTININGYIPLTAAQYSGNESVASLQGLVRQEVANKITQDPNAA' A
#
# COMPACT_ATOMS: atom_id res chain seq x y z
N MET A 1 6.68 8.48 9.70
CA MET A 1 6.93 7.39 8.73
C MET A 1 6.74 7.92 7.32
N VAL A 2 7.80 7.88 6.52
CA VAL A 2 7.77 8.21 5.09
C VAL A 2 7.50 6.93 4.31
N ILE A 3 6.50 6.95 3.43
CA ILE A 3 6.19 5.84 2.51
C ILE A 3 6.60 6.27 1.11
N ASN A 4 7.44 5.50 0.43
CA ASN A 4 7.69 5.68 -1.00
C ASN A 4 7.11 4.51 -1.78
N ILE A 5 6.29 4.83 -2.78
CA ILE A 5 5.81 3.84 -3.74
C ILE A 5 6.95 3.54 -4.70
N THR A 6 7.32 2.27 -4.82
CA THR A 6 8.43 1.82 -5.67
C THR A 6 7.95 1.30 -7.00
N SER A 7 6.76 0.68 -7.03
CA SER A 7 6.11 0.22 -8.25
C SER A 7 4.60 0.12 -8.06
N VAL A 8 3.86 0.30 -9.15
CA VAL A 8 2.43 0.00 -9.23
C VAL A 8 2.22 -0.96 -10.39
N ASN A 9 1.96 -2.24 -10.08
CA ASN A 9 1.70 -3.25 -11.08
C ASN A 9 0.19 -3.38 -11.28
N MET A 10 -0.29 -3.23 -12.51
CA MET A 10 -1.70 -3.38 -12.85
C MET A 10 -1.89 -4.62 -13.70
N ARG A 11 -2.91 -5.40 -13.36
CA ARG A 11 -3.32 -6.57 -14.14
C ARG A 11 -4.69 -6.30 -14.74
N TYR A 12 -4.77 -6.47 -16.05
CA TYR A 12 -6.01 -6.37 -16.81
C TYR A 12 -6.44 -7.76 -17.29
N ALA A 13 -7.74 -8.06 -17.19
CA ALA A 13 -8.35 -9.26 -17.72
C ALA A 13 -9.61 -8.87 -18.49
N GLU A 14 -9.80 -9.44 -19.69
CA GLU A 14 -10.98 -9.17 -20.55
C GLU A 14 -11.23 -7.66 -20.82
N GLY A 15 -10.17 -6.85 -20.84
CA GLY A 15 -10.25 -5.40 -21.06
C GLY A 15 -10.63 -4.58 -19.83
N ALA A 16 -10.86 -5.21 -18.68
CA ALA A 16 -11.12 -4.57 -17.40
C ALA A 16 -9.92 -4.67 -16.45
N LEU A 17 -9.76 -3.68 -15.57
CA LEU A 17 -8.77 -3.73 -14.50
C LEU A 17 -9.18 -4.80 -13.48
N GLU A 18 -8.36 -5.84 -13.33
CA GLU A 18 -8.62 -6.97 -12.44
C GLU A 18 -8.04 -6.72 -11.04
N SER A 19 -6.77 -6.30 -10.98
CA SER A 19 -6.10 -6.04 -9.71
C SER A 19 -4.95 -5.04 -9.85
N VAL A 20 -4.63 -4.36 -8.76
CA VAL A 20 -3.48 -3.47 -8.65
C VAL A 20 -2.62 -3.90 -7.47
N GLN A 21 -1.31 -3.99 -7.66
CA GLN A 21 -0.35 -4.25 -6.60
C GLN A 21 0.53 -3.02 -6.43
N VAL A 22 0.42 -2.38 -5.27
CA VAL A 22 1.20 -1.19 -4.94
C VAL A 22 2.36 -1.61 -4.07
N HIS A 23 3.56 -1.60 -4.63
CA HIS A 23 4.80 -1.90 -3.91
C HIS A 23 5.33 -0.64 -3.25
N PHE A 24 5.83 -0.78 -2.03
CA PHE A 24 6.32 0.35 -1.25
C PHE A 24 7.49 -0.02 -0.35
N ASN A 25 8.27 1.01 -0.01
CA ASN A 25 9.13 1.00 1.16
C ASN A 25 8.67 2.08 2.15
N GLY A 26 8.95 1.85 3.42
CA GLY A 26 8.60 2.73 4.52
C GLY A 26 9.78 2.89 5.45
N HIS A 27 10.13 4.13 5.77
CA HIS A 27 11.21 4.43 6.70
C HIS A 27 10.72 5.38 7.80
N ASN A 28 11.12 5.09 9.04
CA ASN A 28 10.95 5.99 10.17
C ASN A 28 12.33 6.32 10.74
N GLU A 29 12.81 7.53 10.47
CA GLU A 29 14.12 8.03 10.87
C GLU A 29 14.28 8.09 12.40
N GLU A 30 13.20 8.37 13.15
CA GLU A 30 13.25 8.51 14.61
C GLU A 30 13.43 7.18 15.34
N ARG A 31 13.02 6.06 14.72
CA ARG A 31 12.97 4.75 15.39
C ARG A 31 13.71 3.64 14.64
N THR A 32 14.42 3.98 13.57
CA THR A 32 15.15 3.02 12.71
C THR A 32 14.27 1.86 12.24
N ILE A 33 12.99 2.13 11.94
CA ILE A 33 12.06 1.12 11.46
C ILE A 33 12.05 1.16 9.93
N ASN A 34 12.26 -0.01 9.31
CA ASN A 34 12.19 -0.20 7.88
C ASN A 34 11.07 -1.19 7.55
N ILE A 35 10.17 -0.81 6.66
CA ILE A 35 9.05 -1.64 6.21
C ILE A 35 9.15 -1.76 4.70
N ASN A 36 9.02 -2.98 4.18
CA ASN A 36 8.95 -3.24 2.75
C ASN A 36 7.77 -4.17 2.49
N GLY A 37 7.03 -3.93 1.43
CA GLY A 37 5.91 -4.78 1.09
C GLY A 37 5.16 -4.35 -0.14
N TYR A 38 4.02 -5.00 -0.35
CA TYR A 38 3.04 -4.57 -1.34
C TYR A 38 1.64 -4.65 -0.74
N ILE A 39 0.74 -3.83 -1.26
CA ILE A 39 -0.68 -3.86 -0.93
C ILE A 39 -1.45 -4.19 -2.20
N PRO A 40 -2.21 -5.30 -2.23
CA PRO A 40 -3.16 -5.54 -3.29
C PRO A 40 -4.38 -4.62 -3.11
N LEU A 41 -4.75 -3.92 -4.16
CA LEU A 41 -5.95 -3.11 -4.26
C LEU A 41 -6.89 -3.72 -5.31
N THR A 42 -8.18 -3.69 -5.02
CA THR A 42 -9.22 -3.91 -6.02
C THR A 42 -9.28 -2.73 -6.99
N ALA A 43 -9.86 -2.93 -8.18
CA ALA A 43 -10.08 -1.85 -9.15
C ALA A 43 -10.87 -0.68 -8.55
N ALA A 44 -11.86 -0.96 -7.69
CA ALA A 44 -12.67 0.06 -7.02
C ALA A 44 -11.86 0.88 -6.00
N GLN A 45 -10.93 0.26 -5.27
CA GLN A 45 -10.05 0.97 -4.33
C GLN A 45 -9.00 1.82 -5.05
N TYR A 46 -8.54 1.36 -6.21
CA TYR A 46 -7.59 2.09 -7.04
C TYR A 46 -8.25 3.28 -7.74
N SER A 47 -9.49 3.12 -8.21
CA SER A 47 -10.23 4.17 -8.90
C SER A 47 -10.48 5.37 -7.98
N GLY A 48 -10.12 6.56 -8.43
CA GLY A 48 -10.12 7.81 -7.64
C GLY A 48 -8.91 8.00 -6.73
N ASN A 49 -8.01 7.01 -6.63
CA ASN A 49 -6.78 7.05 -5.86
C ASN A 49 -5.54 6.79 -6.73
N GLU A 50 -5.61 7.06 -8.03
CA GLU A 50 -4.57 6.69 -8.99
C GLU A 50 -3.26 7.47 -8.78
N SER A 51 -3.34 8.63 -8.12
CA SER A 51 -2.19 9.48 -7.84
C SER A 51 -1.25 8.83 -6.82
N VAL A 52 0.06 9.04 -6.98
CA VAL A 52 1.07 8.54 -6.04
C VAL A 52 0.80 9.02 -4.62
N ALA A 53 0.36 10.28 -4.44
CA ALA A 53 0.04 10.83 -3.13
C ALA A 53 -1.15 10.11 -2.47
N SER A 54 -2.20 9.82 -3.24
CA SER A 54 -3.37 9.05 -2.77
C SER A 54 -2.97 7.63 -2.36
N LEU A 55 -2.16 6.96 -3.20
CA LEU A 55 -1.62 5.63 -2.90
C LEU A 55 -0.74 5.63 -1.64
N GLN A 56 0.11 6.64 -1.45
CA GLN A 56 0.90 6.78 -0.22
C GLN A 56 0.01 6.90 1.02
N GLY A 57 -1.08 7.66 0.92
CA GLY A 57 -2.09 7.78 1.98
C GLY A 57 -2.74 6.44 2.32
N LEU A 58 -3.22 5.71 1.30
CA LEU A 58 -3.80 4.38 1.44
C LEU A 58 -2.82 3.40 2.07
N VAL A 59 -1.60 3.33 1.54
CA VAL A 59 -0.55 2.43 2.05
C VAL A 59 -0.20 2.75 3.50
N ARG A 60 -0.07 4.03 3.86
CA ARG A 60 0.20 4.44 5.23
C ARG A 60 -0.90 3.98 6.18
N GLN A 61 -2.17 4.17 5.80
CA GLN A 61 -3.31 3.77 6.63
C GLN A 61 -3.37 2.25 6.80
N GLU A 62 -3.22 1.49 5.72
CA GLU A 62 -3.23 0.03 5.75
C GLU A 62 -2.08 -0.56 6.57
N VAL A 63 -0.87 -0.01 6.43
CA VAL A 63 0.28 -0.42 7.25
C VAL A 63 0.04 -0.12 8.73
N ALA A 64 -0.49 1.06 9.06
CA ALA A 64 -0.84 1.40 10.44
C ALA A 64 -1.90 0.44 11.00
N ASN A 65 -2.94 0.14 10.23
CA ASN A 65 -3.99 -0.80 10.62
C ASN A 65 -3.40 -2.19 10.91
N LYS A 66 -2.58 -2.74 10.00
CA LYS A 66 -1.99 -4.08 10.16
C LYS A 66 -1.02 -4.21 11.33
N ILE A 67 -0.24 -3.17 11.61
CA ILE A 67 0.68 -3.16 12.77
C ILE A 67 -0.11 -3.05 14.08
N THR A 68 -1.21 -2.31 14.09
CA THR A 68 -2.01 -2.09 15.30
C THR A 68 -2.99 -3.24 15.57
N GLN A 69 -3.47 -3.91 14.52
CA GLN A 69 -4.40 -5.03 14.56
C GLN A 69 -3.68 -6.39 14.51
N ASP A 70 -2.59 -6.55 15.26
CA ASP A 70 -1.91 -7.84 15.36
C ASP A 70 -2.81 -8.85 16.11
N PRO A 71 -3.35 -9.90 15.45
CA PRO A 71 -4.20 -10.90 16.11
C PRO A 71 -3.40 -11.84 17.02
N ASN A 72 -2.07 -11.73 17.06
CA ASN A 72 -1.19 -12.43 18.01
C ASN A 72 -0.76 -11.56 19.21
N ALA A 73 -1.37 -10.38 19.41
CA ALA A 73 -1.14 -9.55 20.60
C ALA A 73 -1.99 -9.96 21.83
N ALA A 74 -2.44 -11.22 21.91
CA ALA A 74 -3.16 -11.80 23.04
C ALA A 74 -2.45 -13.05 23.58
#